data_AF-A0A2D8RRM4-F1
#
_entry.id   AF-A0A2D8RRM4-F1
#
_cell.length_a   1.000
_cell.length_b   1.000
_cell.length_c   1.000
_cell.angle_alpha   90.00
_cell.angle_beta   90.00
_cell.angle_gamma   90.00
#
_symmetry.space_group_name_H-M   'P 1'
#
loop_
_entity.id
_entity.type
_entity.pdbx_description
1 polymer ?
#
loop_
_entity_poly.entity_id
_entity_poly.type
_entity_poly.pdbx_seq_one_letter_code
_entity_poly.pdbx_strand_id
1 'polypeptide(L)'
;MGLNAESRIGLFGGSFDPVHNGHLKIARESLRQFKLDRVLFIPAAQSPLKEHSPRTSDQERIEMLELAIAENECFEICLDEIERGGVSYSFETANSVQQRFPEARLFWILGGDQAQQLSHWRNIASLAKTVEFICLPRNGEELSTPSLPPEVRLSMLDIPLIEISSTQIRQSLNDSPNSNTLLPESVIEYITANNLYAKPMTEDLQLTEHDQRLLQVCCHAIDDTKGEDIVILDVSKQSSITNFLILASANSEPHMRALKRDLDQALKDHNASVLGVDEGDESGWSVLDAFDVMIHLFTPEMRANYDLESLWKDARPIEVEALLAKAGHSA
;
A
#
# COMPACT_ATOMS: atom_id res chain seq x y z
N MET A 1 31.24 21.59 4.68
CA MET A 1 32.40 20.68 4.86
C MET A 1 32.74 20.08 3.50
N GLY A 2 34.00 20.17 3.06
CA GLY A 2 34.43 19.59 1.78
C GLY A 2 34.42 18.06 1.86
N LEU A 3 33.76 17.40 0.90
CA LEU A 3 33.67 15.95 0.83
C LEU A 3 35.05 15.38 0.46
N ASN A 4 35.55 14.45 1.27
CA ASN A 4 36.77 13.70 1.01
C ASN A 4 36.60 12.79 -0.22
N ALA A 5 37.72 12.56 -0.91
CA ALA A 5 37.82 11.90 -2.22
C ALA A 5 37.43 10.40 -2.28
N GLU A 6 36.80 9.82 -1.25
CA GLU A 6 36.20 8.47 -1.31
C GLU A 6 35.02 8.34 -0.33
N SER A 7 34.00 9.19 -0.46
CA SER A 7 32.81 9.11 0.39
C SER A 7 32.09 7.76 0.20
N ARG A 8 31.73 7.08 1.29
CA ARG A 8 30.98 5.81 1.30
C ARG A 8 29.52 6.12 1.61
N ILE A 9 28.63 5.88 0.64
CA ILE A 9 27.23 6.31 0.72
C ILE A 9 26.32 5.09 0.70
N GLY A 10 25.50 4.95 1.73
CA GLY A 10 24.40 3.98 1.75
C GLY A 10 23.19 4.48 0.97
N LEU A 11 22.59 3.64 0.14
CA LEU A 11 21.33 3.88 -0.56
C LEU A 11 20.29 2.97 0.06
N PHE A 12 19.30 3.54 0.71
CA PHE A 12 18.26 2.77 1.38
C PHE A 12 16.89 3.08 0.77
N GLY A 13 16.51 2.26 -0.21
CA GLY A 13 15.22 2.36 -0.89
C GLY A 13 14.09 1.69 -0.10
N GLY A 14 12.92 2.32 -0.12
CA GLY A 14 11.73 1.77 0.53
C GLY A 14 10.49 2.60 0.28
N SER A 15 9.31 2.03 0.56
CA SER A 15 8.08 2.82 0.54
C SER A 15 7.98 3.76 1.75
N PHE A 16 8.58 3.39 2.89
CA PHE A 16 8.55 4.17 4.14
C PHE A 16 7.13 4.59 4.56
N ASP A 17 6.23 3.61 4.62
CA ASP A 17 4.80 3.85 4.78
C ASP A 17 4.22 3.12 6.01
N PRO A 18 4.54 3.52 7.25
CA PRO A 18 5.47 4.61 7.62
C PRO A 18 6.92 4.13 7.76
N VAL A 19 7.87 5.08 7.81
CA VAL A 19 9.22 4.87 8.36
C VAL A 19 9.12 4.46 9.83
N HIS A 20 10.06 3.65 10.34
CA HIS A 20 9.99 3.09 11.70
C HIS A 20 11.36 2.78 12.29
N ASN A 21 11.43 2.48 13.60
CA ASN A 21 12.67 2.26 14.33
C ASN A 21 13.53 1.12 13.76
N GLY A 22 12.89 0.11 13.14
CA GLY A 22 13.58 -0.90 12.35
C GLY A 22 14.45 -0.31 11.22
N HIS A 23 13.89 0.56 10.38
CA HIS A 23 14.62 1.24 9.31
C HIS A 23 15.80 2.07 9.87
N LEU A 24 15.57 2.82 10.94
CA LEU A 24 16.61 3.64 11.54
C LEU A 24 17.74 2.80 12.13
N LYS A 25 17.42 1.68 12.79
CA LYS A 25 18.43 0.76 13.32
C LYS A 25 19.28 0.15 12.21
N ILE A 26 18.66 -0.24 11.11
CA ILE A 26 19.33 -0.74 9.90
C ILE A 26 20.33 0.29 9.38
N ALA A 27 19.87 1.52 9.13
CA ALA A 27 20.72 2.57 8.59
C ALA A 27 21.89 2.90 9.53
N ARG A 28 21.66 2.95 10.85
CA ARG A 28 22.73 3.17 11.85
C ARG A 28 23.76 2.05 11.87
N GLU A 29 23.32 0.79 11.80
CA GLU A 29 24.25 -0.34 11.77
C GLU A 29 25.00 -0.43 10.44
N SER A 30 24.37 -0.09 9.32
CA SER A 30 25.05 0.03 8.04
C SER A 30 26.14 1.12 8.08
N LEU A 31 25.84 2.31 8.64
CA LEU A 31 26.85 3.36 8.86
C LEU A 31 28.06 2.80 9.63
N ARG A 32 27.81 2.15 10.78
CA ARG A 32 28.86 1.67 11.68
C ARG A 32 29.70 0.54 11.07
N GLN A 33 29.06 -0.49 10.53
CA GLN A 33 29.73 -1.72 10.10
C GLN A 33 30.43 -1.56 8.76
N PHE A 34 29.83 -0.80 7.85
CA PHE A 34 30.37 -0.56 6.50
C PHE A 34 31.12 0.76 6.38
N LYS A 35 31.30 1.48 7.49
CA LYS A 35 31.99 2.78 7.58
C LYS A 35 31.44 3.76 6.55
N LEU A 36 30.12 3.83 6.44
CA LEU A 36 29.48 4.77 5.54
C LEU A 36 29.55 6.17 6.17
N ASP A 37 29.79 7.18 5.35
CA ASP A 37 29.78 8.58 5.76
C ASP A 37 28.36 9.13 5.86
N ARG A 38 27.44 8.57 5.07
CA ARG A 38 26.00 8.92 5.08
C ARG A 38 25.11 7.79 4.56
N VAL A 39 23.83 7.87 4.88
CA VAL A 39 22.77 7.04 4.29
C VAL A 39 21.72 7.94 3.65
N LEU A 40 21.47 7.72 2.37
CA LEU A 40 20.39 8.33 1.62
C LEU A 40 19.15 7.45 1.71
N PHE A 41 18.11 7.94 2.38
CA PHE A 41 16.78 7.34 2.38
C PHE A 41 16.07 7.73 1.09
N ILE A 42 15.66 6.75 0.29
CA ILE A 42 15.07 6.95 -1.03
C ILE A 42 13.61 6.49 -0.99
N PRO A 43 12.63 7.37 -0.74
CA PRO A 43 11.23 7.02 -0.83
C PRO A 43 10.86 6.68 -2.27
N ALA A 44 10.41 5.45 -2.49
CA ALA A 44 9.94 5.01 -3.80
C ALA A 44 8.64 5.73 -4.17
N ALA A 45 8.51 6.15 -5.44
CA ALA A 45 7.25 6.67 -6.00
C ALA A 45 6.28 5.52 -6.22
N GLN A 46 6.70 4.52 -7.00
CA GLN A 46 5.99 3.26 -7.16
C GLN A 46 6.98 2.10 -7.11
N SER A 47 6.82 1.24 -6.11
CA SER A 47 7.64 0.04 -5.99
C SER A 47 7.33 -0.94 -7.14
N PRO A 48 8.32 -1.35 -7.95
CA PRO A 48 8.10 -2.29 -9.06
C PRO A 48 7.58 -3.67 -8.63
N LEU A 49 7.77 -4.04 -7.36
CA LEU A 49 7.46 -5.35 -6.80
C LEU A 49 6.20 -5.38 -5.92
N LYS A 50 5.48 -4.25 -5.77
CA LYS A 50 4.26 -4.18 -4.95
C LYS A 50 3.06 -3.95 -5.84
N GLU A 51 2.03 -4.79 -5.70
CA GLU A 51 0.77 -4.71 -6.44
C GLU A 51 -0.10 -3.49 -6.04
N HIS A 52 0.16 -2.90 -4.87
CA HIS A 52 -0.61 -1.77 -4.34
C HIS A 52 0.28 -0.57 -4.04
N SER A 53 -0.22 0.62 -4.37
CA SER A 53 0.39 1.90 -4.02
C SER A 53 0.45 2.09 -2.49
N PRO A 54 1.35 2.94 -1.97
CA PRO A 54 1.37 3.32 -0.57
C PRO A 54 0.01 3.86 -0.09
N ARG A 55 -0.30 3.70 1.21
CA ARG A 55 -1.56 4.22 1.78
C ARG A 55 -1.55 5.73 2.03
N THR A 56 -0.37 6.32 2.06
CA THR A 56 -0.17 7.77 2.21
C THR A 56 0.45 8.35 0.95
N SER A 57 0.19 9.63 0.71
CA SER A 57 0.80 10.41 -0.36
C SER A 57 2.33 10.47 -0.26
N ASP A 58 2.98 10.83 -1.35
CA ASP A 58 4.43 11.04 -1.39
C ASP A 58 4.89 12.08 -0.36
N GLN A 59 4.13 13.18 -0.25
CA GLN A 59 4.43 14.27 0.67
C GLN A 59 4.37 13.83 2.13
N GLU A 60 3.35 13.08 2.53
CA GLU A 60 3.23 12.58 3.90
C GLU A 60 4.39 11.64 4.27
N ARG A 61 4.84 10.80 3.32
CA ARG A 61 5.98 9.89 3.53
C ARG A 61 7.29 10.66 3.66
N ILE A 62 7.46 11.73 2.90
CA ILE A 62 8.61 12.64 3.00
C ILE A 62 8.62 13.31 4.38
N GLU A 63 7.50 13.88 4.83
CA GLU A 63 7.41 14.55 6.13
C GLU A 63 7.70 13.58 7.29
N MET A 64 7.14 12.36 7.25
CA MET A 64 7.48 11.32 8.23
C MET A 64 8.97 10.96 8.21
N LEU A 65 9.60 10.88 7.03
CA LEU A 65 11.04 10.64 6.91
C LEU A 65 11.86 11.78 7.51
N GLU A 66 11.52 13.03 7.20
CA GLU A 66 12.20 14.22 7.74
C GLU A 66 12.18 14.21 9.27
N LEU A 67 11.00 13.97 9.86
CA LEU A 67 10.82 13.85 11.30
C LEU A 67 11.60 12.68 11.90
N ALA A 68 11.70 11.55 11.20
CA ALA A 68 12.39 10.36 11.69
C ALA A 68 13.91 10.48 11.69
N ILE A 69 14.48 11.31 10.80
CA ILE A 69 15.94 11.42 10.63
C ILE A 69 16.53 12.75 11.11
N ALA A 70 15.71 13.71 11.54
CA ALA A 70 16.11 15.07 11.87
C ALA A 70 17.33 15.19 12.82
N GLU A 71 17.46 14.27 13.78
CA GLU A 71 18.55 14.28 14.77
C GLU A 71 19.85 13.59 14.29
N ASN A 72 19.87 13.05 13.08
CA ASN A 72 21.02 12.32 12.55
C ASN A 72 21.62 13.02 11.33
N GLU A 73 22.72 13.75 11.54
CA GLU A 73 23.43 14.49 10.49
C GLU A 73 24.01 13.61 9.37
N CYS A 74 24.10 12.29 9.59
CA CYS A 74 24.56 11.33 8.57
C CYS A 74 23.40 10.76 7.74
N PHE A 75 22.15 11.14 8.01
CA PHE A 75 20.98 10.69 7.25
C PHE A 75 20.45 11.83 6.38
N GLU A 76 20.18 11.53 5.12
CA GLU A 76 19.64 12.48 4.14
C GLU A 76 18.52 11.81 3.34
N ILE A 77 17.55 12.60 2.86
CA ILE A 77 16.51 12.12 1.95
C ILE A 77 16.96 12.37 0.51
N CYS A 78 16.77 11.37 -0.36
CA CYS A 78 17.00 11.48 -1.79
C CYS A 78 15.65 11.37 -2.52
N LEU A 79 15.18 12.48 -3.05
CA LEU A 79 13.87 12.60 -3.69
C LEU A 79 13.86 12.17 -5.17
N ASP A 80 15.00 11.72 -5.71
CA ASP A 80 15.17 11.38 -7.14
C ASP A 80 14.06 10.46 -7.69
N GLU A 81 13.56 9.51 -6.89
CA GLU A 81 12.49 8.59 -7.31
C GLU A 81 11.11 9.26 -7.32
N ILE A 82 10.80 10.08 -6.31
CA ILE A 82 9.55 10.86 -6.24
C ILE A 82 9.50 11.89 -7.35
N GLU A 83 10.58 12.65 -7.55
CA GLU A 83 10.67 13.70 -8.58
C GLU A 83 10.61 13.11 -10.00
N ARG A 84 11.21 11.94 -10.22
CA ARG A 84 11.14 11.24 -11.51
C ARG A 84 9.73 10.69 -11.79
N GLY A 85 9.02 10.27 -10.76
CA GLY A 85 7.71 9.63 -10.87
C GLY A 85 7.75 8.27 -11.57
N GLY A 86 6.59 7.61 -11.63
CA GLY A 86 6.45 6.28 -12.24
C GLY A 86 7.18 5.18 -11.46
N VAL A 87 7.54 4.11 -12.16
CA VAL A 87 8.14 2.91 -11.53
C VAL A 87 9.59 3.17 -11.12
N SER A 88 9.88 2.94 -9.84
CA SER A 88 11.19 3.19 -9.23
C SER A 88 12.16 2.04 -9.50
N TYR A 89 13.01 2.16 -10.53
CA TYR A 89 14.06 1.19 -10.82
C TYR A 89 15.40 1.55 -10.15
N SER A 90 15.91 0.65 -9.31
CA SER A 90 17.14 0.84 -8.52
C SER A 90 18.38 1.20 -9.36
N PHE A 91 18.51 0.69 -10.60
CA PHE A 91 19.65 1.00 -11.47
C PHE A 91 19.65 2.47 -11.94
N GLU A 92 18.49 3.08 -12.15
CA GLU A 92 18.37 4.49 -12.53
C GLU A 92 18.77 5.38 -11.36
N THR A 93 18.26 5.04 -10.18
CA THR A 93 18.55 5.73 -8.93
C THR A 93 20.04 5.67 -8.58
N ALA A 94 20.65 4.48 -8.63
CA ALA A 94 22.08 4.34 -8.38
C ALA A 94 22.94 5.14 -9.36
N ASN A 95 22.56 5.18 -10.65
CA ASN A 95 23.25 5.99 -11.65
C ASN A 95 23.13 7.49 -11.38
N SER A 96 21.93 7.96 -11.01
CA SER A 96 21.68 9.37 -10.66
C SER A 96 22.54 9.80 -9.46
N VAL A 97 22.57 8.96 -8.42
CA VAL A 97 23.40 9.22 -7.24
C VAL A 97 24.89 9.18 -7.57
N GLN A 98 25.36 8.24 -8.40
CA GLN A 98 26.77 8.20 -8.83
C GLN A 98 27.14 9.45 -9.62
N GLN A 99 26.25 9.99 -10.45
CA GLN A 99 26.50 11.26 -11.15
C GLN A 99 26.62 12.45 -10.20
N ARG A 100 25.80 12.47 -9.13
CA ARG A 100 25.88 13.50 -8.08
C ARG A 100 27.13 13.36 -7.21
N PHE A 101 27.62 12.14 -7.01
CA PHE A 101 28.82 11.84 -6.22
C PHE A 101 29.79 10.95 -7.02
N PRO A 102 30.51 11.49 -8.01
CA PRO A 102 31.31 10.68 -8.97
C PRO A 102 32.38 9.79 -8.34
N GLU A 103 32.99 10.24 -7.24
CA GLU A 103 34.06 9.52 -6.54
C GLU A 103 33.54 8.69 -5.35
N ALA A 104 32.23 8.67 -5.12
CA ALA A 104 31.66 7.93 -3.99
C ALA A 104 31.58 6.43 -4.30
N ARG A 105 31.76 5.63 -3.25
CA ARG A 105 31.43 4.21 -3.26
C ARG A 105 30.02 4.02 -2.73
N LEU A 106 29.16 3.43 -3.55
CA LEU A 106 27.74 3.29 -3.24
C LEU A 106 27.43 1.89 -2.70
N PHE A 107 26.59 1.85 -1.66
CA PHE A 107 26.16 0.62 -0.99
C PHE A 107 24.63 0.55 -0.97
N TRP A 108 24.03 -0.36 -1.72
CA TRP A 108 22.59 -0.56 -1.71
C TRP A 108 22.17 -1.44 -0.53
N ILE A 109 21.38 -0.89 0.39
CA ILE A 109 20.89 -1.57 1.59
C ILE A 109 19.53 -2.21 1.27
N LEU A 110 19.40 -3.52 1.49
CA LEU A 110 18.19 -4.29 1.18
C LEU A 110 17.88 -5.41 2.18
N GLY A 111 16.61 -5.81 2.22
CA GLY A 111 16.11 -6.93 3.02
C GLY A 111 16.39 -8.30 2.41
N GLY A 112 16.42 -9.36 3.23
CA GLY A 112 16.60 -10.74 2.74
C GLY A 112 15.54 -11.19 1.72
N ASP A 113 14.32 -10.70 1.82
CA ASP A 113 13.23 -10.89 0.84
C ASP A 113 13.57 -10.28 -0.52
N GLN A 114 14.15 -9.07 -0.54
CA GLN A 114 14.63 -8.44 -1.76
C GLN A 114 15.86 -9.15 -2.32
N ALA A 115 16.73 -9.66 -1.45
CA ALA A 115 17.94 -10.39 -1.85
C ALA A 115 17.59 -11.68 -2.64
N GLN A 116 16.53 -12.38 -2.25
CA GLN A 116 16.03 -13.56 -2.98
C GLN A 116 15.55 -13.23 -4.39
N GLN A 117 15.11 -12.00 -4.64
CA GLN A 117 14.64 -11.55 -5.96
C GLN A 117 15.69 -10.77 -6.74
N LEU A 118 16.89 -10.57 -6.18
CA LEU A 118 17.90 -9.64 -6.70
C LEU A 118 18.34 -9.98 -8.13
N SER A 119 18.39 -11.26 -8.48
CA SER A 119 18.72 -11.71 -9.85
C SER A 119 17.69 -11.27 -10.91
N HIS A 120 16.46 -10.97 -10.51
CA HIS A 120 15.39 -10.51 -11.39
C HIS A 120 15.28 -8.98 -11.46
N TRP A 121 16.09 -8.25 -10.69
CA TRP A 121 16.07 -6.79 -10.75
C TRP A 121 16.48 -6.31 -12.13
N ARG A 122 15.73 -5.30 -12.63
CA ARG A 122 15.99 -4.71 -13.95
C ARG A 122 17.43 -4.20 -14.00
N ASN A 123 18.17 -4.65 -15.01
CA ASN A 123 19.58 -4.31 -15.23
C ASN A 123 20.50 -4.63 -14.04
N ILE A 124 20.26 -5.73 -13.30
CA ILE A 124 21.07 -6.12 -12.14
C ILE A 124 22.58 -6.14 -12.42
N ALA A 125 23.03 -6.63 -13.58
CA ALA A 125 24.45 -6.64 -13.94
C ALA A 125 25.06 -5.23 -14.08
N SER A 126 24.25 -4.24 -14.48
CA SER A 126 24.67 -2.84 -14.53
C SER A 126 24.67 -2.21 -13.14
N LEU A 127 23.63 -2.50 -12.35
CA LEU A 127 23.53 -2.03 -10.97
C LEU A 127 24.71 -2.55 -10.13
N ALA A 128 25.05 -3.83 -10.25
CA ALA A 128 26.16 -4.47 -9.52
C ALA A 128 27.55 -3.91 -9.85
N LYS A 129 27.71 -3.24 -11.00
CA LYS A 129 28.95 -2.49 -11.33
C LYS A 129 29.01 -1.13 -10.62
N THR A 130 27.86 -0.60 -10.23
CA THR A 130 27.70 0.73 -9.64
C THR A 130 27.67 0.66 -8.12
N VAL A 131 27.07 -0.39 -7.54
CA VAL A 131 26.88 -0.52 -6.09
C VAL A 131 27.44 -1.84 -5.55
N GLU A 132 27.85 -1.82 -4.28
CA GLU A 132 27.92 -3.02 -3.44
C GLU A 132 26.58 -3.19 -2.70
N PHE A 133 26.22 -4.40 -2.30
CA PHE A 133 24.96 -4.68 -1.62
C PHE A 133 25.18 -5.03 -0.15
N ILE A 134 24.37 -4.45 0.73
CA ILE A 134 24.29 -4.76 2.15
C ILE A 134 22.95 -5.45 2.39
N CYS A 135 22.97 -6.72 2.79
CA CYS A 135 21.78 -7.52 3.02
C CYS A 135 21.49 -7.67 4.51
N LEU A 136 20.24 -7.45 4.86
CA LEU A 136 19.71 -7.69 6.19
C LEU A 136 19.26 -9.15 6.33
N PRO A 137 19.57 -9.83 7.45
CA PRO A 137 18.98 -11.12 7.72
C PRO A 137 17.47 -10.98 7.99
N ARG A 138 16.66 -11.82 7.34
CA ARG A 138 15.24 -12.01 7.65
C ARG A 138 15.02 -13.49 7.94
N ASN A 139 14.30 -13.80 9.02
CA ASN A 139 13.83 -15.12 9.45
C ASN A 139 14.84 -16.15 9.97
N GLY A 140 16.09 -15.79 10.25
CA GLY A 140 17.06 -16.74 10.85
C GLY A 140 17.42 -17.94 9.97
N GLU A 141 16.86 -18.02 8.76
CA GLU A 141 17.25 -18.97 7.73
C GLU A 141 18.57 -18.52 7.09
N GLU A 142 19.47 -19.46 6.83
CA GLU A 142 20.55 -19.23 5.89
C GLU A 142 19.91 -18.80 4.58
N LEU A 143 20.24 -17.60 4.09
CA LEU A 143 19.78 -17.16 2.78
C LEU A 143 20.13 -18.28 1.79
N SER A 144 19.11 -18.98 1.32
CA SER A 144 19.20 -19.79 0.12
C SER A 144 19.35 -18.79 -1.01
N THR A 145 20.52 -18.15 -1.13
CA THR A 145 20.75 -17.15 -2.16
C THR A 145 20.60 -17.91 -3.48
N PRO A 146 19.60 -17.57 -4.33
CA PRO A 146 19.60 -18.08 -5.68
C PRO A 146 20.95 -17.73 -6.32
N SER A 147 21.35 -18.44 -7.39
CA SER A 147 22.60 -18.13 -8.09
C SER A 147 22.62 -16.66 -8.51
N LEU A 148 23.31 -15.83 -7.73
CA LEU A 148 23.47 -14.41 -8.03
C LEU A 148 24.47 -14.26 -9.19
N PRO A 149 24.31 -13.24 -10.04
CA PRO A 149 25.33 -12.91 -11.02
C PRO A 149 26.70 -12.69 -10.34
N PRO A 150 27.81 -13.10 -10.96
CA PRO A 150 29.15 -12.99 -10.36
C PRO A 150 29.57 -11.55 -10.06
N GLU A 151 28.95 -10.56 -10.70
CA GLU A 151 29.17 -9.14 -10.45
C GLU A 151 28.57 -8.66 -9.12
N VAL A 152 27.58 -9.38 -8.57
CA VAL A 152 26.88 -8.98 -7.35
C VAL A 152 27.76 -9.23 -6.13
N ARG A 153 28.25 -8.14 -5.53
CA ARG A 153 28.96 -8.17 -4.25
C ARG A 153 27.97 -7.94 -3.11
N LEU A 154 27.56 -9.02 -2.46
CA LEU A 154 26.61 -9.00 -1.34
C LEU A 154 27.34 -9.26 -0.01
N SER A 155 27.17 -8.35 0.95
CA SER A 155 27.68 -8.49 2.32
C SER A 155 26.52 -8.51 3.31
N MET A 156 26.59 -9.39 4.32
CA MET A 156 25.57 -9.46 5.36
C MET A 156 25.79 -8.39 6.43
N LEU A 157 24.71 -7.74 6.86
CA LEU A 157 24.71 -6.88 8.04
C LEU A 157 24.57 -7.74 9.30
N ASP A 158 25.50 -7.62 10.24
CA ASP A 158 25.44 -8.32 11.52
C ASP A 158 24.53 -7.57 12.50
N ILE A 159 23.27 -8.00 12.59
CA ILE A 159 22.27 -7.33 13.39
C ILE A 159 21.28 -8.36 13.95
N PRO A 160 20.80 -8.22 15.21
CA PRO A 160 19.71 -9.03 15.72
C PRO A 160 18.49 -8.93 14.79
N LEU A 161 17.75 -10.03 14.65
CA LEU A 161 16.53 -10.07 13.84
C LEU A 161 15.60 -8.91 14.24
N ILE A 162 15.20 -8.11 13.25
CA ILE A 162 14.25 -7.02 13.43
C ILE A 162 12.88 -7.51 12.97
N GLU A 163 12.03 -7.85 13.93
CA GLU A 163 10.64 -8.27 13.70
C GLU A 163 9.69 -7.06 13.69
N ILE A 164 10.03 -6.04 12.89
CA ILE A 164 9.21 -4.84 12.72
C ILE A 164 8.90 -4.67 11.24
N SER A 165 7.62 -4.50 10.91
CA SER A 165 7.18 -4.14 9.56
C SER A 165 6.19 -2.98 9.58
N SER A 166 6.24 -2.13 8.55
CA SER A 166 5.24 -1.08 8.37
C SER A 166 3.81 -1.64 8.28
N THR A 167 3.62 -2.85 7.74
CA THR A 167 2.30 -3.51 7.70
C THR A 167 1.75 -3.77 9.10
N GLN A 168 2.54 -4.34 9.99
CA GLN A 168 2.14 -4.57 11.38
C GLN A 168 1.92 -3.24 12.13
N ILE A 169 2.75 -2.24 11.88
CA ILE A 169 2.59 -0.90 12.48
C ILE A 169 1.27 -0.26 12.04
N ARG A 170 0.95 -0.26 10.74
CA ARG A 170 -0.33 0.26 10.24
C ARG A 170 -1.53 -0.49 10.84
N GLN A 171 -1.38 -1.80 11.11
CA GLN A 171 -2.42 -2.58 11.78
C GLN A 171 -2.57 -2.16 13.25
N SER A 172 -1.46 -2.02 13.99
CA SER A 172 -1.46 -1.71 15.42
C SER A 172 -1.79 -0.25 15.75
N LEU A 173 -1.55 0.68 14.83
CA LEU A 173 -1.91 2.10 14.99
C LEU A 173 -3.42 2.31 15.15
N ASN A 174 -4.25 1.33 14.77
CA ASN A 174 -5.69 1.35 15.02
C ASN A 174 -6.06 1.08 16.48
N ASP A 175 -5.30 0.20 17.15
CA ASP A 175 -5.67 -0.26 18.49
C ASP A 175 -5.14 0.70 19.56
N SER A 176 -3.98 1.31 19.33
CA SER A 176 -3.37 2.27 20.26
C SER A 176 -2.34 3.16 19.54
N PRO A 177 -2.78 4.24 18.87
CA PRO A 177 -1.90 5.09 18.06
C PRO A 177 -0.73 5.69 18.85
N ASN A 178 -0.97 6.06 20.11
CA ASN A 178 0.02 6.75 20.95
C ASN A 178 0.96 5.83 21.74
N SER A 179 0.77 4.50 21.71
CA SER A 179 1.61 3.56 22.48
C SER A 179 2.59 2.78 21.60
N ASN A 180 2.75 3.15 20.34
CA ASN A 180 3.54 2.39 19.39
C ASN A 180 5.05 2.68 19.51
N THR A 181 5.74 1.95 20.37
CA THR A 181 7.20 2.09 20.57
C THR A 181 8.05 1.66 19.37
N LEU A 182 7.43 1.19 18.28
CA LEU A 182 8.12 0.79 17.05
C LEU A 182 8.39 1.98 16.11
N LEU A 183 7.83 3.15 16.40
CA LEU A 183 8.02 4.40 15.66
C LEU A 183 8.84 5.42 16.47
N PRO A 184 9.52 6.38 15.81
CA PRO A 184 9.99 7.59 16.48
C PRO A 184 8.80 8.40 17.02
N GLU A 185 8.97 9.07 18.17
CA GLU A 185 7.92 9.86 18.81
C GLU A 185 7.38 10.96 17.89
N SER A 186 8.27 11.69 17.21
CA SER A 186 7.91 12.72 16.21
C SER A 186 7.03 12.19 15.08
N VAL A 187 7.25 10.94 14.65
CA VAL A 187 6.45 10.29 13.60
C VAL A 187 5.08 9.87 14.14
N ILE A 188 5.00 9.42 15.39
CA ILE A 188 3.72 9.12 16.05
C ILE A 188 2.87 10.39 16.13
N GLU A 189 3.44 11.48 16.63
CA GLU A 189 2.77 12.78 16.74
C GLU A 189 2.22 13.25 15.38
N TYR A 190 3.03 13.15 14.33
CA TYR A 190 2.62 13.50 12.97
C TYR A 190 1.49 12.62 12.45
N ILE A 191 1.60 11.29 12.61
CA ILE A 191 0.56 10.34 12.21
C ILE A 191 -0.76 10.66 12.92
N THR A 192 -0.72 10.90 14.24
CA THR A 192 -1.90 11.25 15.04
C THR A 192 -2.49 12.59 14.64
N ALA A 193 -1.67 13.63 14.46
CA ALA A 193 -2.12 14.97 14.10
C ALA A 193 -2.80 15.01 12.72
N ASN A 194 -2.35 14.16 11.79
CA ASN A 194 -2.87 14.10 10.43
C ASN A 194 -3.86 12.94 10.20
N ASN A 195 -4.23 12.20 11.26
CA ASN A 195 -5.12 11.03 11.19
C ASN A 195 -4.68 9.97 10.15
N LEU A 196 -3.37 9.80 9.97
CA LEU A 196 -2.83 8.83 9.02
C LEU A 196 -3.00 7.41 9.56
N TYR A 197 -3.28 6.46 8.67
CA TYR A 197 -3.44 5.04 8.99
C TYR A 197 -4.56 4.68 9.97
N ALA A 198 -5.27 5.68 10.51
CA ALA A 198 -6.46 5.45 11.30
C ALA A 198 -7.49 4.75 10.40
N LYS A 199 -7.91 3.55 10.81
CA LYS A 199 -9.25 3.10 10.44
C LYS A 199 -10.24 4.13 10.98
N PRO A 200 -11.32 4.45 10.25
CA PRO A 200 -12.44 5.18 10.85
C PRO A 200 -12.77 4.48 12.18
N MET A 201 -12.76 5.22 13.29
CA MET A 201 -12.88 4.64 14.64
C MET A 201 -14.12 3.76 14.74
N THR A 202 -13.93 2.50 15.17
CA THR A 202 -15.00 1.52 15.34
C THR A 202 -15.14 1.15 16.82
N GLU A 203 -15.88 1.95 17.59
CA GLU A 203 -16.63 1.42 18.73
C GLU A 203 -17.90 0.79 18.15
N ASP A 204 -18.13 -0.51 18.33
CA ASP A 204 -19.30 -1.26 17.85
C ASP A 204 -19.88 -0.72 16.54
N LEU A 205 -19.27 -1.01 15.39
CA LEU A 205 -19.70 -0.50 14.06
C LEU A 205 -21.20 -0.74 13.80
N GLN A 206 -22.00 0.22 14.25
CA GLN A 206 -23.13 0.76 13.52
C GLN A 206 -22.52 1.42 12.30
N LEU A 207 -23.07 1.14 11.12
CA LEU A 207 -22.72 1.85 9.89
C LEU A 207 -22.72 3.35 10.19
N THR A 208 -21.70 4.09 9.74
CA THR A 208 -21.77 5.55 9.86
C THR A 208 -23.01 6.05 9.10
N GLU A 209 -23.54 7.22 9.43
CA GLU A 209 -24.68 7.77 8.67
C GLU A 209 -24.35 7.90 7.17
N HIS A 210 -23.08 8.12 6.84
CA HIS A 210 -22.60 8.16 5.46
C HIS A 210 -22.62 6.77 4.82
N ASP A 211 -22.02 5.76 5.45
CA ASP A 211 -22.00 4.39 4.93
C ASP A 211 -23.41 3.83 4.79
N GLN A 212 -24.25 4.05 5.80
CA GLN A 212 -25.64 3.62 5.79
C GLN A 212 -26.38 4.26 4.61
N ARG A 213 -26.21 5.58 4.40
CA ARG A 213 -26.84 6.27 3.28
C ARG A 213 -26.32 5.76 1.93
N LEU A 214 -25.01 5.56 1.79
CA LEU A 214 -24.40 5.10 0.55
C LEU A 214 -24.86 3.68 0.20
N LEU A 215 -24.82 2.75 1.16
CA LEU A 215 -25.34 1.39 0.99
C LEU A 215 -26.85 1.39 0.70
N GLN A 216 -27.62 2.24 1.36
CA GLN A 216 -29.05 2.41 1.06
C GLN A 216 -29.28 2.87 -0.37
N VAL A 217 -28.55 3.88 -0.84
CA VAL A 217 -28.67 4.41 -2.21
C VAL A 217 -28.37 3.31 -3.24
N CYS A 218 -27.25 2.60 -3.08
CA CYS A 218 -26.90 1.50 -3.96
C CYS A 218 -27.95 0.37 -3.93
N CYS A 219 -28.37 -0.01 -2.73
CA CYS A 219 -29.32 -1.10 -2.55
C CYS A 219 -30.70 -0.76 -3.15
N HIS A 220 -31.19 0.46 -2.97
CA HIS A 220 -32.45 0.91 -3.57
C HIS A 220 -32.32 1.00 -5.09
N ALA A 221 -31.22 1.50 -5.64
CA ALA A 221 -31.00 1.53 -7.08
C ALA A 221 -31.00 0.12 -7.69
N ILE A 222 -30.40 -0.86 -7.02
CA ILE A 222 -30.41 -2.26 -7.46
C ILE A 222 -31.82 -2.85 -7.35
N ASP A 223 -32.52 -2.66 -6.23
CA ASP A 223 -33.87 -3.20 -6.00
C ASP A 223 -34.94 -2.58 -6.92
N ASP A 224 -34.88 -1.25 -7.13
CA ASP A 224 -35.80 -0.52 -8.01
C ASP A 224 -35.71 -1.03 -9.45
N THR A 225 -34.49 -1.33 -9.91
CA THR A 225 -34.21 -1.90 -11.23
C THR A 225 -34.37 -3.43 -11.27
N LYS A 226 -34.73 -4.07 -10.15
CA LYS A 226 -35.02 -5.52 -10.01
C LYS A 226 -33.80 -6.44 -10.09
N GLY A 227 -32.65 -5.99 -9.58
CA GLY A 227 -31.50 -6.85 -9.34
C GLY A 227 -31.80 -7.92 -8.29
N GLU A 228 -31.25 -9.12 -8.47
CA GLU A 228 -31.53 -10.31 -7.66
C GLU A 228 -30.34 -10.67 -6.76
N ASP A 229 -30.59 -11.48 -5.73
CA ASP A 229 -29.57 -12.05 -4.84
C ASP A 229 -28.59 -11.00 -4.28
N ILE A 230 -29.11 -9.85 -3.84
CA ILE A 230 -28.27 -8.77 -3.32
C ILE A 230 -27.54 -9.27 -2.07
N VAL A 231 -26.22 -9.19 -2.07
CA VAL A 231 -25.37 -9.51 -0.92
C VAL A 231 -24.48 -8.32 -0.65
N ILE A 232 -24.43 -7.90 0.62
CA ILE A 232 -23.58 -6.80 1.06
C ILE A 232 -22.63 -7.34 2.13
N LEU A 233 -21.33 -7.14 1.92
CA LEU A 233 -20.27 -7.59 2.81
C LEU A 233 -19.46 -6.39 3.29
N ASP A 234 -19.30 -6.25 4.61
CA ASP A 234 -18.28 -5.42 5.22
C ASP A 234 -16.95 -6.17 5.13
N VAL A 235 -16.13 -5.71 4.18
CA VAL A 235 -14.78 -6.23 3.92
C VAL A 235 -13.71 -5.33 4.50
N SER A 236 -14.05 -4.28 5.28
CA SER A 236 -13.09 -3.31 5.81
C SER A 236 -11.98 -3.93 6.68
N LYS A 237 -12.21 -5.15 7.19
CA LYS A 237 -11.21 -5.93 7.95
C LYS A 237 -10.27 -6.74 7.05
N GLN A 238 -10.71 -7.11 5.85
CA GLN A 238 -10.03 -8.02 4.92
C GLN A 238 -9.46 -7.29 3.70
N SER A 239 -10.06 -6.16 3.31
CA SER A 239 -9.70 -5.34 2.16
C SER A 239 -9.10 -4.01 2.62
N SER A 240 -8.11 -3.53 1.87
CA SER A 240 -7.57 -2.18 2.03
C SER A 240 -7.92 -1.23 0.89
N ILE A 241 -8.76 -1.70 -0.04
CA ILE A 241 -9.13 -0.97 -1.26
C ILE A 241 -10.52 -0.36 -1.11
N THR A 242 -11.46 -1.11 -0.53
CA THR A 242 -12.85 -0.70 -0.35
C THR A 242 -13.37 -1.18 1.00
N ASN A 243 -14.37 -0.52 1.55
CA ASN A 243 -14.95 -0.89 2.84
C ASN A 243 -16.08 -1.92 2.66
N PHE A 244 -16.84 -1.81 1.57
CA PHE A 244 -17.98 -2.67 1.32
C PHE A 244 -17.96 -3.29 -0.08
N LEU A 245 -18.37 -4.55 -0.16
CA LEU A 245 -18.70 -5.21 -1.42
C LEU A 245 -20.21 -5.34 -1.54
N ILE A 246 -20.76 -4.98 -2.69
CA ILE A 246 -22.13 -5.30 -3.08
C ILE A 246 -22.08 -6.25 -4.26
N LEU A 247 -22.73 -7.41 -4.13
CA LEU A 247 -22.87 -8.40 -5.18
C LEU A 247 -24.35 -8.49 -5.55
N ALA A 248 -24.68 -8.38 -6.84
CA ALA A 248 -26.05 -8.54 -7.32
C ALA A 248 -26.09 -9.27 -8.67
N SER A 249 -27.19 -9.98 -8.89
CA SER A 249 -27.46 -10.75 -10.09
C SER A 249 -28.38 -9.95 -11.04
N ALA A 250 -28.00 -9.87 -12.31
CA ALA A 250 -28.83 -9.41 -13.40
C ALA A 250 -29.26 -10.62 -14.24
N ASN A 251 -30.55 -10.75 -14.56
CA ASN A 251 -31.06 -11.87 -15.35
C ASN A 251 -30.63 -11.87 -16.84
N SER A 252 -30.02 -10.79 -17.33
CA SER A 252 -29.59 -10.65 -18.73
C SER A 252 -28.65 -9.46 -18.91
N GLU A 253 -27.91 -9.41 -20.02
CA GLU A 253 -27.03 -8.29 -20.38
C GLU A 253 -27.75 -6.93 -20.45
N PRO A 254 -28.92 -6.80 -21.12
CA PRO A 254 -29.66 -5.53 -21.11
C PRO A 254 -30.07 -5.08 -19.70
N HIS A 255 -30.42 -6.03 -18.83
CA HIS A 255 -30.77 -5.74 -17.45
C HIS A 255 -29.54 -5.31 -16.63
N MET A 256 -28.38 -5.95 -16.83
CA MET A 256 -27.13 -5.51 -16.21
C MET A 256 -26.77 -4.07 -16.60
N ARG A 257 -26.92 -3.72 -17.89
CA ARG A 257 -26.71 -2.34 -18.37
C ARG A 257 -27.68 -1.35 -17.73
N ALA A 258 -28.93 -1.74 -17.50
CA ALA A 258 -29.89 -0.91 -16.78
C ALA A 258 -29.48 -0.70 -15.32
N LEU A 259 -29.15 -1.78 -14.59
CA LEU A 259 -28.68 -1.73 -13.21
C LEU A 259 -27.45 -0.81 -13.06
N LYS A 260 -26.47 -0.99 -13.95
CA LYS A 260 -25.24 -0.19 -14.00
C LYS A 260 -25.53 1.30 -14.18
N ARG A 261 -26.40 1.65 -15.14
CA ARG A 261 -26.78 3.04 -15.40
C ARG A 261 -27.50 3.66 -14.20
N ASP A 262 -28.44 2.94 -13.61
CA ASP A 262 -29.26 3.47 -12.52
C ASP A 262 -28.42 3.59 -11.23
N LEU A 263 -27.47 2.69 -11.00
CA LEU A 263 -26.44 2.80 -9.95
C LEU A 263 -25.52 4.01 -10.15
N ASP A 264 -24.96 4.18 -11.35
CA ASP A 264 -24.09 5.32 -11.68
C ASP A 264 -24.82 6.66 -11.48
N GLN A 265 -26.10 6.73 -11.89
CA GLN A 265 -26.93 7.91 -11.65
C GLN A 265 -27.18 8.14 -10.16
N ALA A 266 -27.54 7.09 -9.41
CA ALA A 266 -27.83 7.20 -7.98
C ALA A 266 -26.60 7.64 -7.16
N LEU A 267 -25.40 7.14 -7.51
CA LEU A 267 -24.14 7.54 -6.91
C LEU A 267 -23.78 9.00 -7.20
N LYS A 268 -23.97 9.45 -8.45
CA LYS A 268 -23.75 10.85 -8.86
C LYS A 268 -24.68 11.81 -8.13
N ASP A 269 -25.96 11.46 -8.01
CA ASP A 269 -26.95 12.31 -7.31
C ASP A 269 -26.63 12.49 -5.82
N HIS A 270 -25.82 11.60 -5.24
CA HIS A 270 -25.37 11.65 -3.86
C HIS A 270 -23.93 12.16 -3.68
N ASN A 271 -23.34 12.78 -4.72
CA ASN A 271 -21.97 13.29 -4.74
C ASN A 271 -20.89 12.23 -4.41
N ALA A 272 -21.14 10.95 -4.67
CA ALA A 272 -20.12 9.92 -4.59
C ALA A 272 -19.31 9.90 -5.90
N SER A 273 -17.97 9.97 -5.80
CA SER A 273 -17.08 9.94 -6.97
C SER A 273 -16.91 8.51 -7.47
N VAL A 274 -17.46 8.20 -8.64
CA VAL A 274 -17.18 6.94 -9.34
C VAL A 274 -15.79 7.05 -9.97
N LEU A 275 -14.82 6.27 -9.48
CA LEU A 275 -13.42 6.32 -9.92
C LEU A 275 -13.20 5.55 -11.23
N GLY A 276 -14.05 4.55 -11.49
CA GLY A 276 -13.95 3.73 -12.67
C GLY A 276 -15.19 2.87 -12.85
N VAL A 277 -15.57 2.71 -14.10
CA VAL A 277 -16.60 1.77 -14.52
C VAL A 277 -15.93 0.88 -15.56
N ASP A 278 -15.87 -0.42 -15.33
CA ASP A 278 -15.30 -1.31 -16.34
C ASP A 278 -16.19 -1.28 -17.60
N GLU A 279 -15.61 -0.89 -18.74
CA GLU A 279 -16.31 -0.71 -20.03
C GLU A 279 -16.32 -1.99 -20.88
N GLY A 280 -15.96 -3.14 -20.30
CA GLY A 280 -15.93 -4.43 -20.99
C GLY A 280 -17.27 -4.90 -21.56
N ASP A 281 -17.29 -5.20 -22.87
CA ASP A 281 -18.41 -5.70 -23.65
C ASP A 281 -18.94 -7.07 -23.15
N GLU A 282 -20.26 -7.15 -22.91
CA GLU A 282 -21.10 -8.38 -22.80
C GLU A 282 -20.44 -9.63 -22.19
N SER A 283 -19.69 -9.46 -21.09
CA SER A 283 -18.93 -10.54 -20.43
C SER A 283 -19.72 -11.29 -19.36
N GLY A 284 -20.95 -10.86 -19.07
CA GLY A 284 -21.74 -11.34 -17.94
C GLY A 284 -21.24 -10.85 -16.58
N TRP A 285 -20.29 -9.91 -16.52
CA TRP A 285 -19.78 -9.34 -15.29
C TRP A 285 -19.40 -7.87 -15.47
N SER A 286 -19.93 -7.00 -14.61
CA SER A 286 -19.57 -5.58 -14.57
C SER A 286 -19.20 -5.17 -13.15
N VAL A 287 -18.21 -4.27 -13.05
CA VAL A 287 -17.77 -3.68 -11.77
C VAL A 287 -17.91 -2.16 -11.82
N LEU A 288 -18.47 -1.59 -10.77
CA LEU A 288 -18.50 -0.15 -10.52
C LEU A 288 -17.70 0.15 -9.25
N ASP A 289 -16.71 1.02 -9.36
CA ASP A 289 -15.84 1.42 -8.25
C ASP A 289 -16.23 2.83 -7.77
N ALA A 290 -16.84 2.90 -6.58
CA ALA A 290 -17.19 4.13 -5.89
C ALA A 290 -16.30 4.37 -4.65
N PHE A 291 -15.05 3.90 -4.68
CA PHE A 291 -14.05 3.97 -3.62
C PHE A 291 -14.44 3.20 -2.35
N ASP A 292 -15.35 3.73 -1.55
CA ASP A 292 -15.80 3.12 -0.29
C ASP A 292 -16.68 1.88 -0.50
N VAL A 293 -17.30 1.79 -1.68
CA VAL A 293 -18.14 0.65 -2.09
C VAL A 293 -17.73 0.19 -3.48
N MET A 294 -17.49 -1.11 -3.62
CA MET A 294 -17.28 -1.76 -4.92
C MET A 294 -18.45 -2.68 -5.23
N ILE A 295 -19.06 -2.48 -6.40
CA ILE A 295 -20.32 -3.11 -6.79
C ILE A 295 -20.05 -4.05 -7.96
N HIS A 296 -20.29 -5.34 -7.75
CA HIS A 296 -20.18 -6.35 -8.79
C HIS A 296 -21.58 -6.80 -9.22
N LEU A 297 -21.85 -6.64 -10.51
CA LEU A 297 -23.07 -7.11 -11.16
C LEU A 297 -22.74 -8.33 -12.02
N PHE A 298 -23.47 -9.42 -11.84
CA PHE A 298 -23.21 -10.67 -12.54
C PHE A 298 -24.44 -11.17 -13.29
N THR A 299 -24.24 -11.91 -14.38
CA THR A 299 -25.23 -12.90 -14.80
C THR A 299 -25.18 -14.11 -13.86
N PRO A 300 -26.27 -14.89 -13.73
CA PRO A 300 -26.28 -16.05 -12.82
C PRO A 300 -25.15 -17.06 -13.11
N GLU A 301 -24.80 -17.24 -14.39
CA GLU A 301 -23.70 -18.12 -14.81
C GLU A 301 -22.34 -17.61 -14.31
N MET A 302 -22.05 -16.32 -14.49
CA MET A 302 -20.77 -15.75 -14.05
C MET A 302 -20.67 -15.71 -12.53
N ARG A 303 -21.75 -15.40 -11.83
CA ARG A 303 -21.77 -15.39 -10.36
C ARG A 303 -21.40 -16.76 -9.79
N ALA A 304 -22.00 -17.82 -10.33
CA ALA A 304 -21.71 -19.19 -9.92
C ALA A 304 -20.29 -19.63 -10.27
N ASN A 305 -19.72 -19.15 -11.38
CA ASN A 305 -18.36 -19.49 -11.80
C ASN A 305 -17.28 -18.80 -10.94
N TYR A 306 -17.47 -17.53 -10.59
CA TYR A 306 -16.48 -16.76 -9.82
C TYR A 306 -16.63 -16.91 -8.31
N ASP A 307 -17.86 -17.11 -7.81
CA ASP A 307 -18.17 -17.39 -6.40
C ASP A 307 -17.43 -16.47 -5.41
N LEU A 308 -17.60 -15.16 -5.59
CA LEU A 308 -16.93 -14.17 -4.75
C LEU A 308 -17.39 -14.25 -3.29
N GLU A 309 -18.61 -14.72 -3.04
CA GLU A 309 -19.13 -14.99 -1.71
C GLU A 309 -18.25 -15.98 -0.94
N SER A 310 -17.80 -17.07 -1.59
CA SER A 310 -16.86 -18.01 -0.97
C SER A 310 -15.48 -17.41 -0.76
N LEU A 311 -15.01 -16.56 -1.68
CA LEU A 311 -13.74 -15.86 -1.55
C LEU A 311 -13.72 -14.93 -0.33
N TRP A 312 -14.85 -14.27 -0.05
CA TRP A 312 -15.03 -13.33 1.05
C TRP A 312 -15.83 -13.91 2.23
N LYS A 313 -15.84 -15.22 2.42
CA LYS A 313 -16.62 -15.91 3.47
C LYS A 313 -16.35 -15.44 4.91
N ASP A 314 -15.17 -14.87 5.15
CA ASP A 314 -14.75 -14.36 6.47
C ASP A 314 -15.15 -12.89 6.67
N ALA A 315 -15.75 -12.24 5.67
CA ALA A 315 -16.31 -10.90 5.75
C ALA A 315 -17.63 -10.89 6.53
N ARG A 316 -17.94 -9.76 7.18
CA ARG A 316 -19.18 -9.63 7.94
C ARG A 316 -20.33 -9.30 6.98
N PRO A 317 -21.42 -10.09 6.92
CA PRO A 317 -22.58 -9.74 6.12
C PRO A 317 -23.35 -8.55 6.72
N ILE A 318 -23.92 -7.72 5.85
CA ILE A 318 -24.84 -6.64 6.21
C ILE A 318 -26.25 -7.01 5.72
N GLU A 319 -27.23 -6.87 6.62
CA GLU A 319 -28.63 -7.20 6.35
C GLU A 319 -29.24 -6.23 5.32
N VAL A 320 -29.49 -6.72 4.12
CA VAL A 320 -30.07 -5.96 2.99
C VAL A 320 -31.47 -5.45 3.32
N GLU A 321 -32.28 -6.27 3.99
CA GLU A 321 -33.65 -5.92 4.38
C GLU A 321 -33.70 -4.68 5.28
N ALA A 322 -32.72 -4.53 6.18
CA ALA A 322 -32.63 -3.37 7.06
C ALA A 322 -32.29 -2.08 6.30
N LEU A 323 -31.58 -2.18 5.18
CA LEU A 323 -31.26 -1.05 4.32
C LEU A 323 -32.42 -0.67 3.40
N LEU A 324 -33.21 -1.63 2.93
CA LEU A 324 -34.40 -1.39 2.11
C LEU A 324 -35.64 -0.94 2.91
N ALA A 325 -35.63 -1.13 4.23
CA ALA A 325 -36.70 -0.64 5.09
C ALA A 325 -36.76 0.90 5.04
N LYS A 326 -37.87 1.44 4.50
CA LYS A 326 -38.12 2.89 4.47
C LYS A 326 -37.97 3.48 5.87
N ALA A 327 -37.21 4.57 6.00
CA ALA A 327 -37.22 5.41 7.19
C ALA A 327 -38.68 5.76 7.52
N GLY A 328 -39.18 5.22 8.63
CA GLY A 328 -40.53 5.50 9.11
C GLY A 328 -40.67 7.01 9.23
N HIS A 329 -41.65 7.58 8.53
CA HIS A 329 -42.06 8.95 8.74
C HIS A 329 -42.49 9.08 10.19
N SER A 330 -41.72 9.82 10.99
CA SER A 330 -42.23 10.35 12.26
C SER A 330 -43.24 11.43 11.90
N ALA A 331 -44.51 11.09 12.09
CA ALA A 331 -45.61 12.04 12.23
C ALA A 331 -45.52 12.74 13.59
#